data_AF-A0A832U210-F1
#
_entry.id   AF-A0A832U210-F1
#
_cell.length_a   1.000
_cell.length_b   1.000
_cell.length_c   1.000
_cell.angle_alpha   90.00
_cell.angle_beta   90.00
_cell.angle_gamma   90.00
#
_symmetry.space_group_name_H-M   'P 1'
#
loop_
_entity.id
_entity.type
_entity.pdbx_description
1 polymer ?
#
loop_
_entity_poly.entity_id
_entity_poly.type
_entity_poly.pdbx_seq_one_letter_code
_entity_poly.pdbx_strand_id
1 'polypeptide(L)'
;MDTTLRDGEQTPGVALTKDKKLLIARALDEIGVSIIEAGSAITSEGERESIKAVANAGLDAEICSYCRIVKSDIDRALECDVDSIHLV
;
A
#
# COMPACT_ATOMS: atom_id res chain seq x y z
N MET A 1 -4.62 -10.08 -5.81
CA MET A 1 -3.97 -8.83 -5.39
C MET A 1 -4.49 -7.72 -6.26
N ASP A 2 -5.13 -6.72 -5.65
CA ASP A 2 -5.53 -5.47 -6.30
C ASP A 2 -4.39 -4.44 -6.19
N THR A 3 -4.13 -3.68 -7.26
CA THR A 3 -3.04 -2.69 -7.32
C THR A 3 -3.54 -1.26 -7.48
N THR A 4 -4.82 -0.98 -7.23
CA THR A 4 -5.42 0.36 -7.38
C THR A 4 -4.67 1.43 -6.59
N LEU A 5 -4.20 1.10 -5.39
CA LEU A 5 -3.46 2.04 -4.53
C LEU A 5 -2.00 2.26 -4.93
N ARG A 6 -1.46 1.43 -5.83
CA ARG A 6 -0.08 1.51 -6.33
C ARG A 6 -0.04 1.92 -7.81
N ASP A 7 -0.60 1.10 -8.69
CA ASP A 7 -0.62 1.34 -10.13
C ASP A 7 -1.61 2.43 -10.52
N GLY A 8 -2.72 2.54 -9.79
CA GLY A 8 -3.71 3.59 -10.03
C GLY A 8 -3.10 4.99 -9.91
N GLU A 9 -2.11 5.18 -9.04
CA GLU A 9 -1.38 6.46 -8.89
C GLU A 9 -0.43 6.77 -10.05
N GLN A 10 -0.08 5.81 -10.90
CA GLN A 10 0.70 6.08 -12.11
C GLN A 10 -0.15 6.71 -13.22
N THR A 11 -1.47 6.77 -13.04
CA THR A 11 -2.38 7.43 -13.97
C THR A 11 -2.15 8.95 -13.94
N PRO A 12 -1.90 9.59 -15.09
CA PRO A 12 -1.71 11.04 -15.13
C PRO A 12 -2.87 11.81 -14.47
N GLY A 13 -2.53 12.69 -13.52
CA GLY A 13 -3.51 13.49 -12.79
C GLY A 13 -4.12 12.80 -11.56
N VAL A 14 -3.71 11.57 -11.25
CA VAL A 14 -4.11 10.87 -10.02
C VAL A 14 -3.04 11.07 -8.95
N ALA A 15 -3.47 11.54 -7.78
CA ALA A 15 -2.67 11.57 -6.56
C ALA A 15 -3.60 11.20 -5.40
N LEU A 16 -3.32 10.08 -4.73
CA LEU A 16 -4.14 9.61 -3.63
C LEU A 16 -3.56 10.15 -2.33
N THR A 17 -4.35 10.97 -1.65
CA THR A 17 -4.04 11.33 -0.26
C THR A 17 -4.23 10.12 0.63
N LYS A 18 -3.60 10.13 1.82
CA LYS A 18 -3.80 9.12 2.87
C LYS A 18 -5.30 8.77 3.08
N ASP A 19 -6.15 9.79 3.20
CA ASP A 19 -7.59 9.58 3.43
C ASP A 19 -8.27 8.91 2.23
N LYS A 20 -7.87 9.24 1.00
CA LYS A 20 -8.38 8.56 -0.20
C LYS A 20 -7.91 7.12 -0.27
N LYS A 21 -6.65 6.83 0.07
CA LYS A 21 -6.13 5.47 0.14
C LYS A 21 -6.90 4.63 1.16
N LEU A 22 -7.15 5.16 2.36
CA LEU A 22 -7.96 4.49 3.37
C LEU A 22 -9.39 4.23 2.91
N LEU A 23 -10.02 5.22 2.26
CA LEU A 23 -11.38 5.07 1.73
C LEU A 23 -11.44 3.95 0.68
N ILE A 24 -10.51 3.94 -0.27
CA ILE A 24 -10.46 2.93 -1.33
C ILE A 24 -10.11 1.56 -0.74
N ALA A 25 -9.15 1.48 0.18
CA ALA A 25 -8.75 0.22 0.82
C ALA A 25 -9.94 -0.45 1.53
N ARG A 26 -10.74 0.32 2.28
CA ARG A 26 -11.97 -0.19 2.92
C ARG A 26 -13.01 -0.66 1.91
N ALA A 27 -13.15 0.05 0.79
CA ALA A 27 -14.08 -0.36 -0.26
C ALA A 27 -13.61 -1.65 -0.96
N LEU A 28 -12.30 -1.82 -1.17
CA LEU A 28 -11.72 -3.06 -1.72
C LEU A 28 -11.89 -4.23 -0.74
N ASP A 29 -11.71 -3.98 0.55
CA ASP A 29 -11.94 -4.96 1.61
C ASP A 29 -13.41 -5.40 1.68
N GLU A 30 -14.36 -4.46 1.64
CA GLU A 30 -15.80 -4.72 1.68
C GLU A 30 -16.28 -5.62 0.52
N ILE A 31 -15.68 -5.51 -0.66
CA ILE A 31 -15.99 -6.37 -1.81
C ILE A 31 -15.23 -7.72 -1.79
N GLY A 32 -14.43 -7.98 -0.75
CA GLY A 32 -13.74 -9.24 -0.51
C GLY A 32 -12.42 -9.41 -1.25
N VAL A 33 -11.72 -8.31 -1.58
CA VAL A 33 -10.35 -8.40 -2.13
C VAL A 33 -9.43 -9.05 -1.10
N SER A 34 -8.71 -10.09 -1.51
CA SER A 34 -7.87 -10.87 -0.58
C SER A 34 -6.54 -10.19 -0.24
N ILE A 35 -5.97 -9.44 -1.18
CA ILE A 35 -4.67 -8.76 -1.03
C ILE A 35 -4.75 -7.40 -1.70
N ILE A 36 -4.33 -6.35 -0.99
CA ILE A 36 -4.27 -4.96 -1.49
C ILE A 36 -2.80 -4.53 -1.51
N GLU A 37 -2.27 -4.19 -2.68
CA GLU A 37 -0.94 -3.58 -2.81
C GLU A 37 -1.05 -2.08 -2.54
N ALA A 38 -0.63 -1.65 -1.34
CA ALA A 38 -0.89 -0.30 -0.81
C ALA A 38 0.05 0.79 -1.37
N GLY A 39 1.14 0.38 -2.03
CA GLY A 39 2.13 1.28 -2.60
C GLY A 39 3.57 0.85 -2.33
N SER A 40 4.52 1.75 -2.61
CA SER A 40 5.94 1.50 -2.40
C SER A 40 6.53 2.41 -1.31
N ALA A 41 6.90 1.81 -0.19
CA ALA A 41 7.39 2.52 1.00
C ALA A 41 8.68 3.33 0.77
N ILE A 42 9.44 3.07 -0.30
CA ILE A 42 10.65 3.85 -0.61
C ILE A 42 10.33 5.22 -1.25
N THR A 43 9.12 5.40 -1.79
CA THR A 43 8.76 6.56 -2.64
C THR A 43 8.87 7.89 -1.91
N SER A 44 8.27 8.01 -0.73
CA SER A 44 8.30 9.23 0.08
C SER A 44 7.88 8.97 1.53
N GLU A 45 8.06 9.94 2.41
CA GLU A 45 7.56 9.84 3.79
C GLU A 45 6.03 9.80 3.85
N GLY A 46 5.35 10.68 3.10
CA GLY A 46 3.88 10.69 3.05
C GLY A 46 3.30 9.39 2.49
N GLU A 47 4.04 8.73 1.59
CA GLU A 47 3.66 7.40 1.09
C GLU A 47 3.78 6.33 2.18
N ARG A 48 4.87 6.34 2.96
CA ARG A 48 5.03 5.45 4.13
C ARG A 48 3.93 5.66 5.15
N GLU A 49 3.62 6.91 5.49
CA GLU A 49 2.53 7.25 6.40
C GLU A 49 1.17 6.74 5.90
N SER A 50 0.96 6.76 4.58
CA SER A 50 -0.28 6.28 3.96
C SER A 50 -0.36 4.76 3.96
N ILE A 51 0.72 4.06 3.58
CA ILE A 51 0.80 2.59 3.61
C ILE A 51 0.61 2.09 5.05
N LYS A 52 1.32 2.68 6.02
CA LYS A 52 1.20 2.31 7.43
C LYS A 52 -0.21 2.55 7.96
N ALA A 53 -0.88 3.62 7.52
CA ALA A 53 -2.27 3.85 7.89
C ALA A 53 -3.22 2.78 7.32
N VAL A 54 -3.02 2.34 6.08
CA VAL A 54 -3.81 1.26 5.45
C VAL A 54 -3.54 -0.08 6.13
N ALA A 55 -2.28 -0.43 6.39
CA ALA A 55 -1.90 -1.65 7.11
C ALA A 55 -2.55 -1.73 8.51
N ASN A 56 -2.65 -0.60 9.19
CA ASN A 56 -3.25 -0.51 10.53
C ASN A 56 -4.77 -0.19 10.49
N ALA A 57 -5.44 -0.30 9.35
CA ALA A 57 -6.86 0.05 9.22
C ALA A 57 -7.82 -1.06 9.72
N GLY A 58 -7.29 -2.23 10.08
CA GLY A 58 -8.08 -3.37 10.58
C GLY A 58 -8.93 -4.01 9.48
N LEU A 59 -8.37 -4.13 8.28
CA LEU A 59 -9.01 -4.76 7.12
C LEU A 59 -8.85 -6.29 7.20
N ASP A 60 -9.78 -7.02 6.59
CA ASP A 60 -9.67 -8.48 6.44
C ASP A 60 -8.67 -8.86 5.33
N ALA A 61 -8.49 -7.98 4.34
CA ALA A 61 -7.52 -8.11 3.27
C ALA A 61 -6.07 -8.01 3.77
N GLU A 62 -5.19 -8.86 3.22
CA GLU A 62 -3.75 -8.77 3.41
C GLU A 62 -3.21 -7.49 2.77
N ILE A 63 -2.42 -6.71 3.51
CA ILE A 63 -1.81 -5.47 3.01
C ILE A 63 -0.37 -5.73 2.60
N CYS A 64 -0.07 -5.46 1.32
CA CYS A 64 1.22 -5.72 0.71
C CYS A 64 1.92 -4.41 0.29
N SER A 65 3.25 -4.34 0.42
CA SER A 65 4.05 -3.25 -0.15
C SER A 65 4.92 -3.72 -1.32
N TYR A 66 4.97 -2.90 -2.38
CA TYR A 66 5.85 -3.06 -3.53
C TYR A 66 7.28 -2.58 -3.23
N CYS A 67 8.26 -3.44 -3.46
CA CYS A 67 9.65 -3.19 -3.07
C CYS A 67 10.65 -3.77 -4.08
N ARG A 68 11.74 -3.06 -4.36
CA ARG A 68 12.87 -3.63 -5.13
C ARG A 68 13.66 -4.61 -4.26
N ILE A 69 14.44 -5.50 -4.87
CA ILE A 69 15.37 -6.41 -4.15
C ILE A 69 16.60 -5.65 -3.63
N VAL A 70 16.38 -4.68 -2.73
CA VAL A 70 17.40 -3.85 -2.09
C VAL A 70 17.09 -3.76 -0.61
N LYS A 71 18.09 -4.00 0.25
CA LYS A 71 17.90 -4.05 1.70
C LYS A 71 17.19 -2.81 2.26
N SER A 72 17.59 -1.62 1.84
CA SER A 72 16.98 -0.36 2.31
C SER A 72 15.50 -0.25 1.96
N ASP A 73 15.09 -0.76 0.81
CA ASP A 73 13.70 -0.71 0.37
C ASP A 73 12.87 -1.70 1.20
N ILE A 74 13.43 -2.89 1.48
CA ILE A 74 12.81 -3.92 2.32
C ILE A 74 12.65 -3.41 3.75
N ASP A 75 13.71 -2.80 4.31
CA ASP A 75 13.68 -2.22 5.66
C ASP A 75 12.56 -1.15 5.76
N ARG A 76 12.38 -0.32 4.72
CA ARG A 76 11.30 0.68 4.66
C ARG A 76 9.90 0.08 4.54
N ALA A 77 9.75 -1.00 3.79
CA ALA A 77 8.48 -1.72 3.71
C ALA A 77 8.10 -2.34 5.07
N LEU A 78 9.07 -2.95 5.77
CA LEU A 78 8.87 -3.52 7.10
C LEU A 78 8.46 -2.47 8.15
N GLU A 79 9.00 -1.24 8.07
CA GLU A 79 8.62 -0.11 8.96
C GLU A 79 7.13 0.29 8.84
N CYS A 80 6.44 -0.12 7.77
CA CYS A 80 5.04 0.21 7.49
C CYS A 80 4.03 -0.81 8.06
N ASP A 81 4.49 -1.83 8.80
CA ASP A 81 3.64 -2.88 9.41
C ASP A 81 2.80 -3.68 8.38
N VAL A 82 3.27 -3.79 7.13
CA VAL A 82 2.59 -4.58 6.10
C VAL A 82 2.69 -6.08 6.37
N ASP A 83 1.66 -6.83 5.95
CA ASP A 83 1.59 -8.29 6.13
C ASP A 83 2.55 -9.02 5.20
N SER A 84 2.80 -8.46 4.01
CA SER A 84 3.72 -9.03 3.03
C SER A 84 4.44 -7.98 2.18
N ILE A 85 5.51 -8.43 1.51
CA ILE A 85 6.33 -7.61 0.61
C ILE A 85 6.41 -8.27 -0.75
N HIS A 86 5.99 -7.56 -1.78
CA HIS A 86 6.13 -7.96 -3.18
C HIS A 86 7.47 -7.47 -3.72
N LEU A 87 8.41 -8.41 -3.93
CA LEU A 87 9.75 -8.12 -4.44
C LEU A 87 9.80 -8.10 -5.96
N VAL A 88 10.43 -7.07 -6.52
CA VAL A 88 10.64 -6.88 -7.97
C VAL A 88 12.08 -6.52 -8.37
#